data_AF-A0A1M6F9Q2-F1
#
_entry.id   AF-A0A1M6F9Q2-F1
#
_cell.length_a   1.000
_cell.length_b   1.000
_cell.length_c   1.000
_cell.angle_alpha   90.00
_cell.angle_beta   90.00
_cell.angle_gamma   90.00
#
_symmetry.space_group_name_H-M   'P 1'
#
loop_
_entity.id
_entity.type
_entity.pdbx_description
1 polymer ?
#
loop_
_entity_poly.entity_id
_entity_poly.type
_entity_poly.pdbx_seq_one_letter_code
_entity_poly.pdbx_strand_id
1 'polypeptide(L)' 'MSNLQTETNRLLNEMDTESKAYKPPMGFGFIKPWLMKTIWLFKAFNQRLNTLEGKINHD' A
#
# COMPACT_ATOMS: atom_id res chain seq x y z
N MET A 1 -23.29 -11.38 5.76
CA MET A 1 -21.98 -10.87 5.32
C MET A 1 -22.23 -9.69 4.40
N SER A 2 -21.73 -8.48 4.71
CA SER A 2 -21.96 -7.33 3.83
C SER A 2 -21.13 -7.48 2.54
N ASN A 3 -21.67 -7.02 1.41
CA ASN A 3 -21.01 -7.13 0.09
C ASN A 3 -19.56 -6.57 0.11
N LEU A 4 -19.33 -5.55 0.96
CA LEU A 4 -18.03 -4.95 1.21
C LEU A 4 -17.00 -5.93 1.81
N GLN A 5 -17.41 -6.78 2.74
CA GLN A 5 -16.52 -7.77 3.36
C GLN A 5 -16.10 -8.85 2.35
N THR A 6 -17.02 -9.25 1.46
CA THR A 6 -16.76 -10.22 0.40
C THR A 6 -15.76 -9.66 -0.62
N GLU A 7 -15.97 -8.43 -1.08
CA GLU A 7 -15.05 -7.72 -2.00
C GLU A 7 -13.67 -7.48 -1.36
N THR A 8 -13.63 -7.10 -0.08
CA THR A 8 -12.38 -6.90 0.66
C THR A 8 -11.59 -8.20 0.77
N ASN A 9 -12.25 -9.30 1.12
CA ASN A 9 -11.60 -10.61 1.20
C ASN A 9 -11.13 -11.10 -0.17
N ARG A 10 -11.87 -10.80 -1.25
CA ARG A 10 -11.44 -11.13 -2.61
C ARG A 10 -10.15 -10.40 -2.98
N LEU A 11 -10.08 -9.09 -2.75
CA LEU A 11 -8.88 -8.28 -3.02
C LEU A 11 -7.68 -8.72 -2.19
N LEU A 12 -7.88 -9.04 -0.90
CA LEU A 12 -6.82 -9.56 -0.05
C LEU A 12 -6.26 -10.90 -0.56
N ASN A 13 -7.14 -11.77 -1.06
CA ASN A 13 -6.74 -13.08 -1.56
C ASN A 13 -6.03 -12.99 -2.92
N GLU A 14 -6.47 -12.06 -3.78
CA GLU A 14 -5.79 -11.73 -5.04
C GLU A 14 -4.39 -11.16 -4.77
N MET A 15 -4.25 -10.21 -3.84
CA MET A 15 -2.96 -9.67 -3.42
C MET A 15 -2.02 -10.73 -2.82
N ASP A 16 -2.54 -11.63 -1.98
CA ASP A 16 -1.74 -12.71 -1.39
C ASP A 16 -1.21 -13.66 -2.49
N THR A 17 -2.05 -13.97 -3.47
CA THR A 17 -1.68 -14.80 -4.63
C THR A 17 -0.60 -14.13 -5.50
N GLU A 18 -0.78 -12.84 -5.81
CA GLU A 18 0.19 -12.06 -6.58
C GLU A 18 1.52 -11.89 -5.83
N SER A 19 1.48 -11.71 -4.51
CA SER A 19 2.67 -11.58 -3.67
C SER A 19 3.51 -12.86 -3.64
N LYS A 20 2.86 -14.04 -3.65
CA LYS A 20 3.53 -15.35 -3.70
C LYS A 20 4.11 -15.64 -5.09
N ALA A 21 3.46 -15.16 -6.14
CA ALA A 21 3.95 -15.26 -7.52
C ALA A 21 5.12 -14.30 -7.79
N TYR A 22 5.25 -13.23 -7.00
CA TYR A 22 6.35 -12.29 -7.09
C TYR A 22 7.64 -12.91 -6.55
N LYS A 23 8.47 -13.46 -7.43
CA LYS A 23 9.88 -13.74 -7.11
C LYS A 23 10.65 -12.41 -7.15
N PRO A 24 11.13 -11.88 -6.02
CA PRO A 24 11.96 -10.69 -6.06
C PRO A 24 13.21 -11.00 -6.90
N PRO A 25 13.51 -10.18 -7.92
CA PRO A 25 14.69 -10.42 -8.76
C PRO A 25 15.94 -10.44 -7.87
N MET A 26 16.69 -11.54 -7.89
CA MET A 26 17.90 -11.72 -7.09
C MET A 26 18.99 -10.74 -7.57
N GLY A 27 19.14 -9.61 -6.87
CA GLY A 27 20.21 -8.66 -7.11
C GLY A 27 20.04 -7.33 -6.36
N PHE A 28 21.14 -6.80 -5.81
CA PHE A 28 21.21 -5.51 -5.09
C PHE A 28 20.77 -4.28 -5.92
N GLY A 29 20.63 -4.41 -7.25
CA GLY A 29 20.16 -3.36 -8.15
C GLY A 29 18.66 -3.02 -8.03
N PHE A 30 17.84 -3.93 -7.50
CA PHE A 30 16.38 -3.76 -7.41
C PHE A 30 15.90 -3.16 -6.08
N ILE A 31 16.76 -3.15 -5.05
CA ILE A 31 16.43 -2.57 -3.74
C ILE A 31 16.26 -1.05 -3.87
N LYS A 32 17.11 -0.36 -4.64
CA LYS A 32 17.04 1.11 -4.81
C LYS A 32 15.70 1.59 -5.40
N PRO A 33 15.23 1.06 -6.55
CA PRO A 33 13.93 1.44 -7.11
C PRO A 33 12.76 1.09 -6.18
N TRP A 34 12.84 -0.06 -5.50
CA TRP A 34 11.81 -0.50 -4.57
C TRP A 34 11.74 0.39 -3.32
N LEU A 35 12.88 0.72 -2.72
CA LEU A 35 12.97 1.63 -1.58
C LEU A 35 12.47 3.04 -1.93
N MET A 36 12.79 3.54 -3.12
CA MET A 36 12.26 4.82 -3.59
C MET A 36 10.73 4.79 -3.73
N LYS A 37 10.16 3.69 -4.26
CA LYS A 37 8.71 3.53 -4.35
C LYS A 37 8.06 3.45 -2.97
N THR A 38 8.64 2.72 -2.02
CA THR A 38 8.08 2.61 -0.66
C THR A 38 8.17 3.94 0.09
N ILE A 39 9.30 4.66 0.00
CA ILE A 39 9.46 6.00 0.57
C ILE A 39 8.45 6.98 -0.01
N TRP A 40 8.22 6.95 -1.33
CA TRP A 40 7.24 7.82 -1.98
C TRP A 40 5.81 7.49 -1.53
N LEU A 41 5.46 6.22 -1.42
CA LEU A 41 4.15 5.77 -0.94
C LEU A 41 3.91 6.22 0.51
N PHE A 42 4.91 6.05 1.39
CA PHE A 42 4.85 6.53 2.78
C PHE A 42 4.69 8.05 2.86
N LYS A 43 5.41 8.80 2.01
CA LYS A 43 5.30 10.27 1.96
C LYS A 43 3.91 10.71 1.53
N ALA A 44 3.35 10.08 0.48
CA ALA A 44 2.00 10.38 0.01
C ALA A 44 0.93 10.02 1.05
N PHE A 45 1.12 8.91 1.77
CA PHE A 45 0.23 8.48 2.84
C PHE A 45 0.24 9.47 4.02
N ASN A 46 1.43 9.85 4.50
CA ASN A 46 1.56 10.84 5.57
C ASN A 46 1.01 12.21 5.17
N GLN A 47 1.18 12.62 3.91
CA GLN A 47 0.59 13.86 3.42
C GLN A 47 -0.94 13.83 3.46
N ARG A 48 -1.56 12.69 3.10
CA ARG A 48 -3.01 12.50 3.20
C ARG A 48 -3.48 12.46 4.65
N LEU A 49 -2.74 11.82 5.55
CA LEU A 49 -3.03 11.82 6.98
C LEU A 49 -2.96 13.23 7.57
N ASN A 50 -1.90 13.99 7.31
CA ASN A 50 -1.80 15.38 7.76
C ASN A 50 -2.92 16.26 7.20
N THR A 51 -3.36 16.01 5.96
CA THR A 51 -4.48 16.73 5.36
C THR A 51 -5.80 16.36 6.03
N LEU A 52 -5.99 15.11 6.43
CA LEU A 52 -7.17 14.65 7.16
C LEU A 52 -7.17 15.17 8.60
N GLU A 53 -6.03 15.12 9.28
CA GLU A 53 -5.85 15.66 10.63
C GLU A 53 -6.06 17.18 10.66
N GLY A 54 -5.53 17.89 9.66
CA GLY A 54 -5.77 19.33 9.49
C GLY A 54 -7.24 19.68 9.17
N LYS A 55 -8.01 18.75 8.60
CA LYS A 55 -9.47 18.93 8.41
C LYS A 55 -10.26 18.63 9.67
N ILE A 56 -9.84 17.64 10.45
CA ILE A 56 -10.50 17.25 11.71
C ILE A 56 -10.27 18.30 12.81
N ASN A 57 -9.09 18.93 12.87
CA ASN A 57 -8.78 19.95 13.88
C ASN A 57 -9.29 21.37 13.53
N HIS A 58 -9.95 21.55 12.39
CA HIS A 58 -10.44 22.84 11.92
C HIS A 58 -11.99 22.89 11.80
N ASP A 59 -12.66 21.83 12.26
CA ASP A 59 -14.07 21.79 12.70
C ASP A 59 -14.11 21.84 14.24
#